data_AF-A0A9X7V1X6-F1
#
_entry.id   AF-A0A9X7V1X6-F1
#
_cell.length_a   1.000
_cell.length_b   1.000
_cell.length_c   1.000
_cell.angle_alpha   90.00
_cell.angle_beta   90.00
_cell.angle_gamma   90.00
#
_symmetry.space_group_name_H-M   'P 1'
#
loop_
_entity.id
_entity.type
_entity.pdbx_description
1 polymer ?
#
loop_
_entity_poly.entity_id
_entity_poly.type
_entity_poly.pdbx_seq_one_letter_code
_entity_poly.pdbx_strand_id
1 'polypeptide(L)' 'MNTYKHQSWVVPGLWFRQNLLESTFDISKEAARKYRSNGLWLEGKHWRTDPANRIVYNRVEIENWLGGHS' A
#
# COMPACT_ATOMS: atom_id res chain seq x y z
N MET A 1 7.52 26.72 28.46
CA MET A 1 6.52 25.81 27.86
C MET A 1 7.21 25.05 26.73
N ASN A 2 7.55 23.76 26.91
CA ASN A 2 8.17 22.94 25.86
C ASN A 2 7.09 22.18 25.11
N THR A 3 6.84 22.55 23.86
CA THR A 3 5.97 21.83 22.94
C THR A 3 6.78 20.74 22.23
N TYR A 4 6.91 19.58 22.88
CA TYR A 4 7.45 18.39 22.21
C TYR A 4 6.47 17.97 21.11
N LYS A 5 6.86 18.16 19.84
CA LYS A 5 6.17 17.57 18.70
C LYS A 5 6.31 16.05 18.83
N HIS A 6 5.22 15.36 19.16
CA HIS A 6 5.17 13.91 19.05
C HIS A 6 5.40 13.52 17.59
N GLN A 7 6.57 12.95 17.30
CA GLN A 7 6.81 12.24 16.05
C GLN A 7 6.07 10.91 16.13
N SER A 8 4.89 10.84 15.52
CA SER A 8 4.15 9.59 15.37
C SER A 8 4.77 8.78 14.22
N TRP A 9 5.38 7.65 14.55
CA TRP A 9 5.80 6.67 13.56
C TRP A 9 4.57 5.88 13.10
N VAL A 10 4.07 6.20 11.91
CA VAL A 10 3.02 5.41 11.26
C VAL A 10 3.68 4.23 10.57
N VAL A 11 3.68 3.07 11.21
CA VAL A 11 3.98 1.81 10.52
C VAL A 11 2.70 1.39 9.81
N PRO A 12 2.64 1.36 8.47
CA PRO A 12 1.46 0.85 7.80
C PRO A 12 1.23 -0.59 8.26
N GLY A 13 0.04 -0.88 8.77
CA GLY A 13 -0.38 -2.26 9.02
C GLY A 13 -0.32 -3.07 7.73
N LEU A 14 -0.43 -4.40 7.84
CA LEU A 14 -0.30 -5.33 6.71
C LEU A 14 -1.08 -4.87 5.46
N TRP A 15 -2.26 -4.28 5.70
CA TRP A 15 -3.11 -3.66 4.68
C TRP A 15 -3.22 -2.15 4.90
N PHE A 16 -2.81 -1.35 3.92
CA PHE A 16 -2.82 0.11 4.01
C PHE A 16 -3.58 0.77 2.85
N ARG A 17 -3.96 2.03 3.05
CA ARG A 17 -4.80 2.81 2.13
C ARG A 17 -4.01 3.28 0.90
N GLN A 18 -4.69 3.42 -0.23
CA GLN A 18 -4.10 3.92 -1.48
C GLN A 18 -3.34 5.24 -1.36
N ASN A 19 -3.75 6.16 -0.48
CA ASN A 19 -3.05 7.43 -0.29
C ASN A 19 -1.65 7.28 0.34
N LEU A 20 -1.35 6.15 0.99
CA LEU A 20 -0.03 5.87 1.56
C LEU A 20 0.90 5.14 0.57
N LEU A 21 0.38 4.67 -0.57
CA LEU A 21 1.14 3.88 -1.53
C LEU A 21 2.33 4.64 -2.11
N GLU A 22 2.08 5.86 -2.55
CA GLU A 22 3.10 6.75 -3.12
C GLU A 22 4.16 7.12 -2.07
N SER A 23 3.74 7.47 -0.86
CA SER A 23 4.68 7.77 0.24
C SER A 23 5.48 6.56 0.73
N THR A 24 5.03 5.33 0.47
CA THR A 24 5.69 4.11 0.96
C THR A 24 6.60 3.47 -0.10
N PHE A 25 6.18 3.48 -1.37
CA PHE A 25 6.82 2.73 -2.44
C PHE A 25 7.12 3.57 -3.70
N ASP A 26 6.81 4.87 -3.69
CA ASP A 26 6.88 5.74 -4.87
C ASP A 26 6.03 5.23 -6.06
N ILE A 27 4.98 4.46 -5.75
CA ILE A 27 4.02 3.94 -6.73
C ILE A 27 2.80 4.86 -6.76
N SER A 28 2.60 5.54 -7.88
CA SER A 28 1.43 6.39 -8.09
C SER A 28 0.12 5.58 -8.15
N LYS A 29 -1.00 6.26 -7.89
CA LYS A 29 -2.34 5.66 -7.96
C LYS A 29 -2.66 5.05 -9.33
N GLU A 30 -2.19 5.70 -10.39
CA GLU A 30 -2.38 5.24 -11.77
C GLU A 30 -1.52 4.01 -12.09
N ALA A 31 -0.27 3.96 -11.60
CA ALA A 31 0.58 2.78 -11.73
C ALA A 31 -0.05 1.58 -11.00
N ALA A 32 -0.50 1.77 -9.77
CA ALA A 32 -1.21 0.74 -9.00
C ALA A 32 -2.47 0.25 -9.71
N ARG A 33 -3.23 1.16 -10.34
CA ARG A 33 -4.39 0.81 -11.16
C ARG A 33 -3.99 -0.06 -12.35
N LYS A 34 -2.91 0.29 -13.07
CA LYS A 34 -2.39 -0.51 -14.18
C LYS A 34 -1.94 -1.89 -13.73
N TYR A 35 -1.25 -2.00 -12.59
CA TYR A 35 -0.83 -3.30 -12.06
C TYR A 35 -2.01 -4.20 -11.72
N ARG A 36 -3.09 -3.63 -11.18
CA ARG A 36 -4.35 -4.36 -10.93
C ARG A 36 -5.04 -4.76 -12.23
N SER A 37 -5.20 -3.83 -13.19
CA SER A 37 -5.90 -4.11 -14.45
C SER A 37 -5.16 -5.10 -15.34
N ASN A 38 -3.83 -5.11 -15.28
CA ASN A 38 -2.99 -6.00 -16.08
C ASN A 38 -2.77 -7.36 -15.42
N GLY A 39 -3.39 -7.62 -14.25
CA GLY A 39 -3.26 -8.89 -13.53
C GLY A 39 -1.91 -9.10 -12.83
N LEU A 40 -1.03 -8.09 -12.81
CA LEU A 40 0.24 -8.15 -12.09
C LEU A 40 0.02 -8.17 -10.58
N TRP A 41 -0.98 -7.41 -10.11
CA TRP A 41 -1.40 -7.38 -8.71
C TRP A 41 -2.73 -8.11 -8.53
N LEU A 42 -2.64 -9.31 -7.96
CA LEU A 42 -3.78 -10.19 -7.70
C LEU A 42 -4.65 -9.67 -6.53
N GLU A 43 -5.98 -9.72 -6.72
CA GLU A 43 -6.96 -9.45 -5.67
C GLU A 43 -6.87 -10.51 -4.56
N GLY A 44 -6.96 -10.09 -3.30
CA GLY A 44 -6.74 -10.95 -2.13
C GLY A 44 -5.27 -11.14 -1.73
N LYS A 45 -4.32 -10.96 -2.67
CA LYS A 45 -2.87 -11.02 -2.39
C LYS A 45 -2.26 -9.62 -2.27
N HIS A 46 -2.17 -8.88 -3.37
CA HIS A 46 -1.52 -7.56 -3.42
C HIS A 46 -2.48 -6.43 -3.06
N TRP A 47 -3.76 -6.59 -3.38
CA TRP A 47 -4.79 -5.59 -3.08
C TRP A 47 -6.10 -6.29 -2.71
N ARG A 48 -6.96 -5.60 -1.98
CA ARG A 48 -8.35 -6.03 -1.72
C ARG A 48 -9.24 -4.84 -1.44
N THR A 49 -10.53 -5.10 -1.35
CA THR A 49 -11.53 -4.13 -0.90
C THR A 49 -11.77 -4.34 0.59
N ASP A 50 -11.77 -3.27 1.38
CA ASP A 50 -12.12 -3.33 2.79
C ASP A 50 -13.66 -3.35 2.98
N PRO A 51 -14.17 -3.60 4.20
CA PRO A 51 -15.62 -3.59 4.46
C PRO A 51 -16.33 -2.26 4.13
N ALA A 52 -15.58 -1.16 3.95
CA ALA A 52 -16.09 0.15 3.58
C ALA A 52 -15.98 0.42 2.07
N ASN A 53 -15.80 -0.61 1.24
CA ASN A 53 -15.68 -0.54 -0.21
C ASN A 53 -14.50 0.32 -0.71
N ARG A 54 -13.40 0.35 0.03
CA ARG A 54 -12.18 1.09 -0.33
C ARG A 54 -11.03 0.14 -0.61
N ILE A 55 -10.21 0.50 -1.59
CA ILE A 55 -9.02 -0.28 -1.96
C ILE A 55 -7.94 -0.14 -0.89
N VAL A 56 -7.42 -1.29 -0.46
CA VAL A 56 -6.25 -1.40 0.41
C VAL A 56 -5.22 -2.33 -0.21
N TYR A 57 -3.96 -2.11 0.13
CA TYR A 57 -2.79 -2.78 -0.46
C TYR A 57 -2.00 -3.53 0.60
N ASN A 58 -1.50 -4.71 0.24
CA ASN A 58 -0.68 -5.52 1.13
C ASN A 58 0.79 -5.11 0.99
N ARG A 59 1.38 -4.60 2.08
CA ARG A 59 2.77 -4.14 2.07
C ARG A 59 3.74 -5.25 1.72
N VAL A 60 3.60 -6.42 2.36
CA VAL A 60 4.55 -7.53 2.24
C VAL A 60 4.54 -8.10 0.83
N GLU A 61 3.35 -8.29 0.26
CA GLU A 61 3.23 -8.85 -1.10
C GLU A 61 3.76 -7.89 -2.16
N ILE A 62 3.53 -6.58 -1.99
CA ILE A 62 4.09 -5.56 -2.89
C ILE A 62 5.61 -5.49 -2.76
N GLU A 63 6.13 -5.55 -1.54
CA GLU A 63 7.58 -5.55 -1.27
C GLU A 63 8.25 -6.81 -1.85
N ASN A 64 7.63 -7.98 -1.72
CA ASN A 64 8.09 -9.22 -2.36
C ASN A 64 8.09 -9.10 -3.90
N TRP A 65 7.02 -8.57 -4.47
CA TRP A 65 6.90 -8.35 -5.92
C TRP A 65 7.96 -7.36 -6.44
N LEU A 66 8.17 -6.25 -5.72
CA LEU A 66 9.22 -5.26 -6.05
C LEU A 66 10.62 -5.85 -5.92
N GLY A 67 10.85 -6.71 -4.93
CA GLY A 67 12.10 -7.44 -4.74
C GLY A 67 12.35 -8.54 -5.76
N GLY A 68 11.40 -8.80 -6.69
CA GLY A 68 11.51 -9.86 -7.70
C GLY A 68 11.23 -11.27 -7.18
N HIS A 69 10.69 -11.41 -5.97
CA HIS A 69 10.27 -12.69 -5.42
C HIS A 69 8.83 -12.98 -5.89
N SER A 70 8.70 -13.78 -6.96
CA SER A 70 7.42 -14.17 -7.56
C SER A 70 6.88 -15.48 -6.97
#